data_AF-A0AAU6B8Z5-F1
#
_entry.id   AF-A0AAU6B8Z5-F1
#
_cell.length_a   1.000
_cell.length_b   1.000
_cell.length_c   1.000
_cell.angle_alpha   90.00
_cell.angle_beta   90.00
_cell.angle_gamma   90.00
#
_symmetry.space_group_name_H-M   'P 1'
#
loop_
_entity.id
_entity.type
_entity.pdbx_description
1 polymer ?
#
loop_
_entity_poly.entity_id
_entity_poly.type
_entity_poly.pdbx_seq_one_letter_code
_entity_poly.pdbx_strand_id
1 'polypeptide(L)'
;MRVTDFPWLHVVAVVKGTAEGDSTRYFGSLLGFSEYVARAASLGLVRQRPAAELGEDDDELVLTEHGEAYYRDFALGALPRVRGYNWHTLAPELIGPAAQQLADRWATVRAATPGPA
;
A
#
# COMPACT_ATOMS: atom_id res chain seq x y z
N MET A 1 -17.57 10.59 4.89
CA MET A 1 -16.72 9.51 4.36
C MET A 1 -15.99 8.91 5.55
N ARG A 2 -16.26 7.65 5.93
CA ARG A 2 -15.66 7.06 7.15
C ARG A 2 -14.25 6.56 6.79
N VAL A 3 -13.29 6.76 7.69
CA VAL A 3 -11.88 6.27 7.66
C VAL A 3 -11.74 4.79 7.21
N THR A 4 -12.81 4.00 7.28
CA THR A 4 -12.88 2.59 6.86
C THR A 4 -13.14 2.38 5.37
N ASP A 5 -12.99 3.38 4.51
CA ASP A 5 -13.05 3.14 3.06
C ASP A 5 -11.94 2.14 2.66
N PHE A 6 -12.39 0.91 2.39
CA PHE A 6 -11.61 -0.26 1.99
C PHE A 6 -10.45 -0.03 1.00
N PRO A 7 -10.47 0.93 0.04
CA PRO A 7 -9.33 1.13 -0.86
C PRO A 7 -7.99 1.37 -0.15
N TRP A 8 -7.97 2.05 1.00
CA TRP A 8 -6.71 2.38 1.69
C TRP A 8 -6.11 1.18 2.41
N LEU A 9 -6.95 0.25 2.90
CA LEU A 9 -6.50 -1.01 3.49
C LEU A 9 -5.73 -1.85 2.46
N HIS A 10 -6.17 -1.86 1.21
CA HIS A 10 -5.50 -2.59 0.15
C HIS A 10 -4.16 -1.95 -0.24
N VAL A 11 -4.04 -0.62 -0.19
CA VAL A 11 -2.74 0.06 -0.37
C VAL A 11 -1.78 -0.28 0.77
N VAL A 12 -2.25 -0.30 2.03
CA VAL A 12 -1.45 -0.78 3.17
C VAL A 12 -1.05 -2.24 2.99
N ALA A 13 -1.94 -3.09 2.47
CA ALA A 13 -1.67 -4.49 2.18
C ALA A 13 -0.57 -4.67 1.12
N VAL A 14 -0.56 -3.85 0.07
CA VAL A 14 0.54 -3.82 -0.92
C VAL A 14 1.85 -3.50 -0.20
N VAL A 15 1.91 -2.40 0.55
CA VAL A 15 3.15 -1.96 1.22
C VAL A 15 3.68 -3.02 2.20
N LYS A 16 2.82 -3.55 3.08
CA LYS A 16 3.21 -4.61 4.02
C LYS A 16 3.64 -5.88 3.29
N GLY A 17 2.90 -6.29 2.27
CA GLY A 17 3.22 -7.46 1.47
C GLY A 17 4.59 -7.32 0.81
N THR A 18 4.83 -6.21 0.13
CA THR A 18 6.11 -5.89 -0.50
C THR A 18 7.26 -5.85 0.50
N ALA A 19 7.06 -5.24 1.67
CA ALA A 19 8.08 -5.22 2.74
C ALA A 19 8.47 -6.64 3.22
N GLU A 20 7.57 -7.61 3.07
CA GLU A 20 7.77 -8.99 3.52
C GLU A 20 7.98 -9.99 2.37
N GLY A 21 8.27 -9.48 1.17
CA GLY A 21 8.63 -10.27 -0.02
C GLY A 21 7.45 -10.86 -0.81
N ASP A 22 6.21 -10.49 -0.52
CA ASP A 22 5.03 -10.90 -1.31
C ASP A 22 3.92 -9.85 -1.20
N SER A 23 3.81 -8.99 -2.23
CA SER A 23 2.81 -7.91 -2.31
C SER A 23 1.36 -8.39 -2.32
N THR A 24 1.11 -9.67 -2.60
CA THR A 24 -0.23 -10.27 -2.70
C THR A 24 -0.67 -10.99 -1.43
N ARG A 25 0.26 -11.25 -0.50
CA ARG A 25 0.07 -12.06 0.72
C ARG A 25 -1.20 -11.75 1.51
N TYR A 26 -1.56 -10.47 1.56
CA TYR A 26 -2.62 -9.95 2.42
C TYR A 26 -3.97 -9.80 1.71
N PHE A 27 -4.06 -10.23 0.45
CA PHE A 27 -5.27 -10.14 -0.36
C PHE A 27 -6.11 -11.41 -0.27
N GLY A 28 -7.44 -11.23 -0.28
CA GLY A 28 -8.39 -12.32 -0.46
C GLY A 28 -8.81 -12.54 -1.92
N SER A 29 -8.56 -11.54 -2.77
CA SER A 29 -8.82 -11.51 -4.20
C SER A 29 -7.83 -10.53 -4.84
N LEU A 30 -7.34 -10.86 -6.04
CA LEU A 30 -6.45 -9.99 -6.82
C LEU A 30 -7.22 -9.04 -7.76
N LEU A 31 -8.56 -9.07 -7.74
CA LEU A 31 -9.37 -8.12 -8.49
C LEU A 31 -9.07 -6.70 -8.01
N GLY A 32 -8.67 -5.83 -8.93
CA GLY A 32 -8.25 -4.45 -8.63
C GLY A 32 -6.85 -4.31 -8.04
N PHE A 33 -6.07 -5.40 -7.95
CA PHE A 33 -4.70 -5.35 -7.40
C PHE A 33 -3.82 -4.32 -8.12
N SER A 34 -3.87 -4.29 -9.45
CA SER A 34 -3.14 -3.31 -10.26
C SER A 34 -3.49 -1.86 -9.93
N GLU A 35 -4.75 -1.56 -9.58
CA GLU A 35 -5.17 -0.23 -9.17
C GLU A 35 -4.59 0.16 -7.80
N TYR A 36 -4.51 -0.79 -6.87
CA TYR A 36 -3.89 -0.56 -5.56
C TYR A 36 -2.39 -0.36 -5.67
N VAL A 37 -1.71 -1.13 -6.54
CA VAL A 37 -0.29 -0.94 -6.85
C VAL A 37 -0.06 0.42 -7.51
N ALA A 38 -0.84 0.78 -8.53
CA ALA A 38 -0.75 2.09 -9.18
C ALA A 38 -0.94 3.24 -8.19
N ARG A 39 -1.90 3.11 -7.26
CA ARG A 39 -2.13 4.12 -6.22
C ARG A 39 -0.98 4.19 -5.22
N ALA A 40 -0.43 3.04 -4.79
CA ALA A 40 0.76 2.99 -3.94
C ALA A 40 1.97 3.64 -4.63
N ALA A 41 2.14 3.42 -5.94
CA ALA A 41 3.20 4.02 -6.75
C ALA A 41 3.02 5.53 -6.91
N SER A 42 1.81 6.02 -7.18
CA SER A 42 1.51 7.46 -7.24
C SER A 42 1.71 8.18 -5.90
N LEU A 43 1.62 7.46 -4.79
CA LEU A 43 1.95 7.96 -3.46
C LEU A 43 3.45 7.85 -3.12
N GLY A 44 4.26 7.38 -4.08
CA GLY A 44 5.69 7.21 -3.93
C GLY A 44 6.09 6.10 -2.97
N LEU A 45 5.21 5.15 -2.63
CA LEU A 45 5.48 4.11 -1.62
C LEU A 45 6.15 2.86 -2.19
N VAL A 46 5.84 2.54 -3.45
CA VAL A 46 6.39 1.38 -4.15
C VAL A 46 6.84 1.78 -5.55
N ARG A 47 7.74 0.99 -6.13
CA ARG A 47 8.11 1.07 -7.54
C ARG A 47 8.29 -0.32 -8.11
N GLN A 48 8.12 -0.46 -9.42
CA GLN A 48 8.61 -1.65 -10.10
C GLN A 48 10.13 -1.56 -10.24
N ARG A 49 10.79 -2.68 -9.96
CA ARG A 49 12.19 -2.92 -10.21
C ARG A 49 12.27 -3.88 -11.41
N PRO A 50 12.82 -3.45 -12.55
CA PRO A 50 12.89 -4.29 -13.73
C PRO A 50 13.65 -5.59 -13.46
N ALA A 51 13.15 -6.70 -14.00
CA ALA A 51 13.76 -8.02 -13.89
C ALA A 51 15.24 -8.02 -14.34
N ALA A 52 15.54 -7.20 -15.36
CA ALA A 52 16.89 -7.00 -15.90
C ALA A 52 17.90 -6.41 -14.90
N GLU A 53 17.44 -5.65 -13.90
CA GLU A 53 18.31 -5.13 -12.83
C GLU A 53 18.64 -6.20 -11.78
N LEU A 54 17.82 -7.26 -11.70
CA LEU A 54 17.92 -8.34 -10.72
C LEU A 54 18.54 -9.62 -11.30
N GLY A 55 18.59 -9.75 -12.62
CA GLY A 55 18.91 -11.03 -13.26
C GLY A 55 17.80 -12.07 -13.06
N GLU A 56 16.56 -11.60 -12.89
CA GLU A 56 15.36 -12.41 -12.70
C GLU A 56 14.50 -12.42 -13.98
N ASP A 57 13.50 -13.30 -14.01
CA ASP A 57 12.60 -13.46 -15.16
C ASP A 57 11.40 -12.51 -15.12
N ASP A 58 11.04 -11.98 -13.94
CA ASP A 58 9.87 -11.13 -13.72
C ASP A 58 10.22 -9.83 -12.98
N ASP A 59 9.47 -8.77 -13.26
CA ASP A 59 9.61 -7.50 -12.55
C ASP A 59 9.16 -7.64 -11.09
N GLU A 60 9.98 -7.10 -10.17
CA GLU A 60 9.69 -7.15 -8.75
C GLU A 60 9.04 -5.83 -8.27
N LEU A 61 7.99 -5.91 -7.47
CA LEU A 61 7.47 -4.73 -6.77
C LEU A 61 8.27 -4.52 -5.48
N VAL A 62 8.85 -3.34 -5.30
CA VAL A 62 9.76 -3.04 -4.18
C VAL A 62 9.38 -1.74 -3.49
N LEU A 63 9.70 -1.61 -2.20
CA LEU A 63 9.50 -0.35 -1.49
C LEU A 63 10.47 0.72 -2.00
N THR A 64 10.01 1.96 -2.01
CA THR A 64 10.88 3.14 -2.06
C THR A 64 11.38 3.47 -0.65
N GLU A 65 12.31 4.42 -0.52
CA GLU A 65 12.70 4.96 0.79
C GLU A 65 11.49 5.50 1.59
N HIS A 66 10.53 6.13 0.89
CA HIS A 66 9.29 6.62 1.49
C HIS A 66 8.39 5.46 1.92
N GLY A 67 8.29 4.39 1.12
CA GLY A 67 7.58 3.17 1.47
C GLY A 67 8.13 2.50 2.72
N GLU A 68 9.47 2.41 2.83
CA GLU A 68 10.14 1.86 4.00
C GLU A 68 9.89 2.71 5.25
N ALA A 69 10.00 4.03 5.13
CA ALA A 69 9.68 4.94 6.22
C ALA A 69 8.22 4.75 6.68
N TYR A 70 7.27 4.73 5.73
CA TYR A 70 5.86 4.50 6.03
C TYR A 70 5.62 3.15 6.72
N TYR A 71 6.28 2.08 6.28
CA TYR A 71 6.19 0.75 6.92
C TYR A 71 6.66 0.78 8.38
N ARG A 72 7.77 1.48 8.66
CA ARG A 72 8.33 1.62 10.01
C ARG A 72 7.50 2.56 10.89
N ASP A 73 7.18 3.75 10.39
CA ASP A 73 6.50 4.82 11.15
C ASP A 73 5.11 4.40 11.64
N PHE A 74 4.41 3.57 10.86
CA PHE A 74 3.10 3.02 11.25
C PHE A 74 3.19 1.60 11.82
N ALA A 75 4.40 1.11 12.11
CA ALA A 75 4.65 -0.21 12.67
C ALA A 75 3.88 -1.33 11.93
N LEU A 76 3.83 -1.29 10.59
CA LEU A 76 3.02 -2.22 9.81
C LEU A 76 3.48 -3.68 9.98
N GLY A 77 4.72 -3.91 10.38
CA GLY A 77 5.22 -5.23 10.77
C GLY A 77 4.47 -5.86 11.95
N ALA A 78 3.87 -5.05 12.83
CA ALA A 78 3.09 -5.51 13.98
C ALA A 78 1.64 -5.87 13.63
N LEU A 79 1.16 -5.53 12.42
CA LEU A 79 -0.17 -5.95 11.98
C LEU A 79 -0.27 -7.48 11.90
N PRO A 80 -1.39 -8.08 12.33
CA PRO A 80 -1.56 -9.52 12.32
C PRO A 80 -1.38 -10.13 10.92
N ARG A 81 -0.79 -11.32 10.86
CA ARG A 81 -0.58 -12.09 9.61
C ARG A 81 -1.87 -12.75 9.11
N VAL A 82 -2.87 -11.93 8.81
CA VAL A 82 -4.18 -12.31 8.27
C VAL A 82 -4.52 -11.39 7.10
N ARG A 83 -5.57 -11.72 6.34
CA ARG A 83 -6.03 -10.87 5.24
C ARG A 83 -6.29 -9.44 5.71
N GLY A 84 -5.90 -8.45 4.90
CA GLY A 84 -5.87 -7.04 5.29
C GLY A 84 -7.21 -6.48 5.74
N TYR A 85 -8.32 -7.00 5.19
CA TYR A 85 -9.65 -6.60 5.64
C TYR A 85 -9.95 -6.98 7.09
N ASN A 86 -9.20 -7.85 7.77
CA ASN A 86 -9.44 -8.17 9.18
C ASN A 86 -8.72 -7.20 10.15
N TRP A 87 -7.80 -6.37 9.66
CA TRP A 87 -6.99 -5.50 10.53
C TRP A 87 -7.82 -4.44 11.26
N HIS A 88 -8.92 -3.97 10.67
CA HIS A 88 -9.80 -3.00 11.34
C HIS A 88 -10.45 -3.55 12.62
N THR A 89 -10.55 -4.88 12.75
CA THR A 89 -11.08 -5.53 13.95
C THR A 89 -9.97 -5.92 14.92
N LEU A 90 -8.84 -6.38 14.39
CA LEU A 90 -7.77 -6.99 15.19
C LEU A 90 -6.68 -6.03 15.65
N ALA A 91 -6.49 -4.92 14.93
CA ALA A 91 -5.49 -3.88 15.24
C ALA A 91 -5.94 -2.50 14.73
N PRO A 92 -7.15 -2.01 15.11
CA PRO A 92 -7.70 -0.73 14.65
C PRO A 92 -6.78 0.47 14.91
N GLU A 93 -6.06 0.45 16.03
CA GLU A 93 -5.12 1.49 16.47
C GLU A 93 -3.89 1.62 15.56
N LEU A 94 -3.48 0.52 14.91
CA LEU A 94 -2.37 0.53 13.97
C LEU A 94 -2.84 0.90 12.56
N ILE A 95 -3.94 0.27 12.11
CA ILE A 95 -4.39 0.41 10.72
C ILE A 95 -5.12 1.74 10.46
N GLY A 96 -5.84 2.27 11.45
CA GLY A 96 -6.62 3.51 11.30
C GLY A 96 -5.76 4.72 10.92
N PRO A 97 -4.72 5.06 11.70
CA PRO A 97 -3.82 6.17 11.39
C PRO A 97 -3.09 5.99 10.05
N ALA A 98 -2.65 4.76 9.74
CA ALA A 98 -1.97 4.45 8.49
C ALA A 98 -2.89 4.73 7.28
N ALA A 99 -4.09 4.13 7.28
CA ALA A 99 -5.08 4.32 6.22
C ALA A 99 -5.50 5.79 6.07
N GLN A 100 -5.67 6.51 7.17
CA GLN A 100 -6.03 7.92 7.16
C GLN A 100 -4.93 8.78 6.52
N GLN A 101 -3.66 8.56 6.84
CA GLN A 101 -2.56 9.31 6.23
C GLN A 101 -2.52 9.12 4.71
N LEU A 102 -2.80 7.92 4.20
CA LEU A 102 -2.88 7.68 2.76
C LEU A 102 -4.03 8.43 2.11
N ALA A 103 -5.20 8.45 2.77
CA ALA A 103 -6.35 9.22 2.30
C ALA A 103 -6.03 10.72 2.19
N ASP A 104 -5.36 11.28 3.19
CA ASP A 104 -4.97 12.70 3.22
C ASP A 104 -3.92 13.03 2.14
N ARG A 105 -2.91 12.17 1.99
CA ARG A 105 -1.91 12.31 0.92
C ARG A 105 -2.54 12.24 -0.46
N TRP A 106 -3.49 11.33 -0.66
CA TRP A 106 -4.19 11.19 -1.94
C TRP A 106 -5.06 12.40 -2.28
N ALA A 107 -5.75 12.97 -1.28
CA ALA A 107 -6.49 14.21 -1.48
C ALA A 107 -5.56 15.33 -1.97
N THR A 108 -4.34 15.40 -1.42
CA THR A 108 -3.31 16.36 -1.83
C THR A 108 -2.82 16.11 -3.27
N VAL A 109 -2.49 14.85 -3.61
CA VAL A 109 -2.06 14.49 -4.98
C VAL A 109 -3.15 14.80 -6.01
N ARG A 110 -4.41 14.49 -5.70
CA ARG A 110 -5.54 14.80 -6.59
C ARG A 110 -5.81 16.29 -6.74
N ALA A 111 -5.60 17.08 -5.69
CA ALA A 111 -5.75 18.53 -5.76
C ALA A 111 -4.63 19.18 -6.61
N ALA A 112 -3.43 18.59 -6.61
CA ALA A 112 -2.28 19.06 -7.38
C ALA A 112 -2.35 18.71 -8.88
N THR A 113 -3.15 17.71 -9.26
CA THR A 113 -3.36 17.31 -10.66
C THR A 113 -4.77 17.70 -11.12
N PRO A 114 -4.98 18.93 -11.62
CA PRO A 114 -6.26 19.26 -12.26
C PRO A 114 -6.45 18.35 -13.48
N GLY A 115 -7.59 17.67 -13.56
CA GLY A 115 -7.95 16.89 -14.74
C GLY A 115 -7.97 17.77 -16.00
N PRO A 116 -7.86 17.19 -17.20
CA PRO A 116 -8.01 17.97 -18.43
C PRO A 116 -9.38 18.67 -18.39
N ALA A 117 -9.35 19.99 -18.61
CA ALA A 117 -10.54 20.83 -18.70
C ALA A 117 -11.46 20.40 -19.84
#